data_AF-A0A2A2KP48-F1
#
_entry.id   AF-A0A2A2KP48-F1
#
_cell.length_a   1.000
_cell.length_b   1.000
_cell.length_c   1.000
_cell.angle_alpha   90.00
_cell.angle_beta   90.00
_cell.angle_gamma   90.00
#
_symmetry.space_group_name_H-M   'P 1'
#
loop_
_entity.id
_entity.type
_entity.pdbx_description
1 polymer ?
#
loop_
_entity_poly.entity_id
_entity_poly.type
_entity_poly.pdbx_seq_one_letter_code
_entity_poly.pdbx_strand_id
1 'polypeptide(L)'
;MLFLLALLPVSITGQDYTIADYPDPRSPSNEQVCGLKYPTYVCDPYMYLTESERFRINQILNNYENVTQGKGSGRCSRKSSQAYFIINEYGDQSFVDGLAKRLKIDETCKKSVLIFLSSGERRLFAAVDQNAPFSE
;
A
#
# COMPACT_ATOMS: atom_id res chain seq x y z
N MET A 1 39.53 -15.56 37.84
CA MET A 1 39.30 -14.99 36.49
C MET A 1 37.83 -14.72 36.34
N LEU A 2 37.46 -13.45 36.35
CA LEU A 2 36.09 -12.95 36.29
C LEU A 2 35.68 -12.88 34.81
N PHE A 3 34.79 -13.75 34.35
CA PHE A 3 34.19 -13.63 33.01
C PHE A 3 33.04 -12.63 33.08
N LEU A 4 33.33 -11.38 32.78
CA LEU A 4 32.34 -10.31 32.62
C LEU A 4 31.67 -10.52 31.25
N LEU A 5 30.51 -11.19 31.20
CA LEU A 5 29.67 -11.19 29.99
C LEU A 5 29.07 -9.79 29.81
N ALA A 6 29.55 -9.08 28.80
CA ALA A 6 28.97 -7.81 28.37
C ALA A 6 27.57 -8.04 27.79
N LEU A 7 26.54 -7.64 28.52
CA LEU A 7 25.18 -7.43 28.01
C LEU A 7 25.19 -6.18 27.11
N LEU A 8 25.43 -6.37 25.81
CA LEU A 8 25.17 -5.33 24.82
C LEU A 8 23.64 -5.21 24.66
N PRO A 9 23.04 -4.02 24.84
CA PRO A 9 21.66 -3.80 24.46
C PRO A 9 21.59 -3.87 22.93
N VAL A 10 21.08 -4.97 22.41
CA VAL A 10 20.70 -5.07 20.99
C VAL A 10 19.43 -4.26 20.84
N SER A 11 19.57 -2.97 20.50
CA SER A 11 18.45 -2.18 20.01
C SER A 11 18.07 -2.75 18.64
N ILE A 12 17.10 -3.65 18.62
CA ILE A 12 16.40 -4.03 17.39
C ILE A 12 15.51 -2.84 17.05
N THR A 13 16.06 -1.84 16.37
CA THR A 13 15.23 -0.90 15.62
C THR A 13 14.70 -1.71 14.45
N GLY A 14 13.45 -2.17 14.53
CA GLY A 14 12.75 -2.64 13.34
C GLY A 14 12.81 -1.51 12.32
N GLN A 15 13.51 -1.72 11.21
CA GLN A 15 13.60 -0.71 10.18
C GLN A 15 12.24 -0.66 9.51
N ASP A 16 11.55 0.48 9.67
CA ASP A 16 10.28 0.71 8.99
C ASP A 16 10.53 0.84 7.48
N TYR A 17 9.58 0.41 6.64
CA TYR A 17 9.77 0.57 5.20
C TYR A 17 9.78 2.06 4.86
N THR A 18 10.73 2.45 4.03
CA THR A 18 10.81 3.78 3.43
C THR A 18 10.08 3.80 2.08
N ILE A 19 9.93 4.99 1.50
CA ILE A 19 9.41 5.11 0.13
C ILE A 19 10.22 4.25 -0.84
N ALA A 20 11.54 4.13 -0.68
CA ALA A 20 12.41 3.49 -1.68
C ALA A 20 12.27 1.97 -1.73
N ASP A 21 12.05 1.33 -0.58
CA ASP A 21 12.07 -0.12 -0.38
C ASP A 21 10.70 -0.71 -0.04
N TYR A 22 9.65 0.12 0.08
CA TYR A 22 8.29 -0.40 0.30
C TYR A 22 7.90 -1.41 -0.80
N PRO A 23 7.38 -2.60 -0.46
CA PRO A 23 7.02 -3.62 -1.44
C PRO A 23 5.84 -3.19 -2.32
N ASP A 24 6.00 -3.31 -3.64
CA ASP A 24 4.88 -3.18 -4.58
C ASP A 24 4.01 -4.45 -4.55
N PRO A 25 2.74 -4.38 -4.11
CA PRO A 25 1.85 -5.55 -4.03
C PRO A 25 1.47 -6.17 -5.38
N ARG A 26 1.73 -5.48 -6.50
CA ARG A 26 1.53 -6.03 -7.85
C ARG A 26 2.72 -6.81 -8.37
N SER A 27 3.89 -6.66 -7.75
CA SER A 27 5.08 -7.41 -8.16
C SER A 27 4.99 -8.85 -7.65
N PRO A 28 5.16 -9.87 -8.52
CA PRO A 28 5.14 -11.26 -8.10
C PRO A 28 6.19 -11.61 -7.04
N SER A 29 7.29 -10.85 -6.98
CA SER A 29 8.34 -11.04 -5.98
C SER A 29 7.95 -10.62 -4.56
N ASN A 30 6.86 -9.85 -4.41
CA ASN A 30 6.52 -9.15 -3.17
C ASN A 30 5.22 -9.63 -2.53
N GLU A 31 4.46 -10.49 -3.20
CA GLU A 31 3.13 -10.94 -2.77
C GLU A 31 3.16 -11.49 -1.34
N GLN A 32 4.13 -12.36 -1.06
CA GLN A 32 4.31 -13.00 0.25
C GLN A 32 4.72 -11.99 1.32
N VAL A 33 5.56 -11.00 0.95
CA VAL A 33 5.92 -9.89 1.85
C VAL A 33 4.67 -9.11 2.22
N CYS A 34 3.80 -8.82 1.25
CA CYS A 34 2.53 -8.12 1.45
C CYS A 34 1.43 -8.95 2.16
N GLY A 35 1.71 -10.22 2.50
CA GLY A 35 0.81 -11.08 3.27
C GLY A 35 -0.26 -11.82 2.48
N LEU A 36 -0.10 -11.93 1.14
CA LEU A 36 -0.94 -12.75 0.27
C LEU A 36 -0.07 -13.63 -0.66
N LYS A 37 -0.69 -14.52 -1.43
CA LYS A 37 0.01 -15.52 -2.28
C LYS A 37 -0.11 -15.25 -3.79
N TYR A 38 -0.50 -14.03 -4.16
CA TYR A 38 -0.74 -13.61 -5.54
C TYR A 38 -0.69 -12.07 -5.64
N PRO A 39 -0.52 -11.47 -6.84
CA PRO A 39 -0.47 -10.03 -7.00
C PRO A 39 -1.80 -9.40 -6.60
N THR A 40 -1.75 -8.38 -5.75
CA THR A 40 -2.92 -7.87 -5.03
C THR A 40 -2.91 -6.34 -5.01
N TYR A 41 -3.96 -5.74 -4.46
CA TYR A 41 -4.03 -4.30 -4.21
C TYR A 41 -3.75 -3.94 -2.75
N VAL A 42 -3.42 -4.94 -1.91
CA VAL A 42 -3.17 -4.77 -0.48
C VAL A 42 -1.72 -5.10 -0.16
N CYS A 43 -1.03 -4.23 0.58
CA CYS A 43 0.27 -4.58 1.15
C CYS A 43 0.35 -4.27 2.64
N ASP A 44 0.51 -5.31 3.44
CA ASP A 44 0.65 -5.26 4.89
C ASP A 44 1.87 -6.08 5.31
N PRO A 45 3.08 -5.50 5.23
CA PRO A 45 4.33 -6.22 5.38
C PRO A 45 4.63 -6.64 6.83
N TYR A 46 3.99 -6.00 7.80
CA TYR A 46 4.12 -6.31 9.22
C TYR A 46 2.98 -7.20 9.75
N MET A 47 2.07 -7.64 8.87
CA MET A 47 0.95 -8.53 9.20
C MET A 47 0.05 -7.96 10.31
N TYR A 48 -0.23 -6.64 10.27
CA TYR A 48 -1.18 -6.01 11.19
C TYR A 48 -2.60 -6.58 11.03
N LEU A 49 -2.92 -7.05 9.83
CA LEU A 49 -4.17 -7.71 9.52
C LEU A 49 -4.01 -9.23 9.55
N THR A 50 -5.14 -9.94 9.61
CA THR A 50 -5.19 -11.36 9.27
C THR A 50 -5.20 -11.54 7.74
N GLU A 51 -4.87 -12.76 7.27
CA GLU A 51 -4.96 -13.08 5.84
C GLU A 51 -6.39 -12.89 5.30
N SER A 52 -7.40 -13.23 6.11
CA SER A 52 -8.81 -13.06 5.76
C SER A 52 -9.20 -11.59 5.60
N GLU A 53 -8.70 -10.71 6.47
CA GLU A 53 -8.94 -9.26 6.37
C GLU A 53 -8.26 -8.67 5.14
N ARG A 54 -6.99 -9.03 4.89
CA ARG A 54 -6.29 -8.64 3.64
C ARG A 54 -7.07 -9.11 2.41
N PHE A 55 -7.54 -10.35 2.42
CA PHE A 55 -8.35 -10.90 1.33
C PHE A 55 -9.63 -10.09 1.12
N ARG A 56 -10.36 -9.78 2.20
CA ARG A 56 -11.60 -9.00 2.14
C ARG A 56 -11.37 -7.59 1.61
N ILE A 57 -10.33 -6.90 2.08
CA ILE A 57 -9.95 -5.57 1.57
C ILE A 57 -9.61 -5.66 0.09
N ASN A 58 -8.81 -6.66 -0.31
CA ASN A 58 -8.48 -6.86 -1.72
C ASN A 58 -9.74 -7.07 -2.58
N GLN A 59 -10.75 -7.82 -2.11
CA GLN A 59 -12.03 -7.94 -2.82
C GLN A 59 -12.77 -6.60 -2.95
N ILE A 60 -12.74 -5.76 -1.92
CA ILE A 60 -13.32 -4.41 -1.97
C ILE A 60 -12.61 -3.56 -3.04
N LEU A 61 -11.28 -3.59 -3.09
CA LEU A 61 -10.48 -2.84 -4.07
C LEU A 61 -10.68 -3.35 -5.51
N ASN A 62 -10.79 -4.67 -5.70
CA ASN A 62 -11.15 -5.26 -6.99
C ASN A 62 -12.56 -4.80 -7.43
N ASN A 63 -13.52 -4.79 -6.50
CA ASN A 63 -14.86 -4.28 -6.81
C ASN A 63 -14.84 -2.79 -7.17
N TYR A 64 -14.04 -1.97 -6.48
CA TYR A 64 -13.83 -0.56 -6.82
C TYR A 64 -13.37 -0.41 -8.29
N GLU A 65 -12.40 -1.21 -8.74
CA GLU A 65 -11.95 -1.18 -10.14
C GLU A 65 -13.09 -1.54 -11.11
N ASN A 66 -13.93 -2.51 -10.77
CA ASN A 66 -15.08 -2.90 -11.60
C ASN A 66 -16.15 -1.79 -11.68
N VAL A 67 -16.55 -1.21 -10.54
CA VAL A 67 -17.64 -0.21 -10.51
C VAL A 67 -17.23 1.15 -11.06
N THR A 68 -15.93 1.46 -11.04
CA THR A 68 -15.40 2.72 -11.60
C THR A 68 -15.06 2.62 -13.08
N GLN A 69 -15.39 1.51 -13.73
CA GLN A 69 -15.24 1.37 -15.17
C GLN A 69 -16.11 2.40 -15.90
N GLY A 70 -15.44 3.27 -16.66
CA GLY A 70 -16.13 4.33 -17.39
C GLY A 70 -16.80 3.84 -18.67
N LYS A 71 -17.80 4.60 -19.15
CA LYS A 71 -18.62 4.27 -20.33
C LYS A 71 -18.32 5.14 -21.56
N GLY A 72 -17.28 5.98 -21.52
CA GLY A 72 -16.95 6.88 -22.62
C GLY A 72 -16.32 6.17 -23.83
N SER A 73 -16.02 6.91 -24.90
CA SER A 73 -15.42 6.36 -26.12
C SER A 73 -13.88 6.35 -26.10
N GLY A 74 -13.24 7.28 -25.39
CA GLY A 74 -11.78 7.40 -25.29
C GLY A 74 -11.16 6.45 -24.26
N ARG A 75 -9.87 6.11 -24.43
CA ARG A 75 -9.13 5.18 -23.56
C ARG A 75 -9.28 5.51 -22.07
N CYS A 76 -8.95 6.74 -21.65
CA CYS A 76 -9.06 7.12 -20.24
C CYS A 76 -10.49 7.28 -19.75
N SER A 77 -11.45 7.54 -20.65
CA SER A 77 -12.88 7.57 -20.29
C SER A 77 -13.51 6.19 -20.10
N ARG A 78 -12.85 5.11 -20.57
CA ARG A 78 -13.26 3.71 -20.36
C ARG A 78 -12.50 3.03 -19.23
N LYS A 79 -11.26 3.45 -19.00
CA LYS A 79 -10.38 2.87 -17.98
C LYS A 79 -11.00 2.99 -16.60
N SER A 80 -10.99 1.88 -15.87
CA SER A 80 -11.30 1.79 -14.44
C SER A 80 -10.30 2.57 -13.58
N SER A 81 -10.69 2.87 -12.35
CA SER A 81 -9.79 3.46 -11.37
C SER A 81 -9.22 2.38 -10.47
N GLN A 82 -7.93 2.47 -10.16
CA GLN A 82 -7.25 1.47 -9.35
C GLN A 82 -7.03 2.01 -7.94
N ALA A 83 -7.42 1.24 -6.93
CA ALA A 83 -7.21 1.61 -5.54
C ALA A 83 -6.28 0.60 -4.86
N TYR A 84 -5.35 1.09 -4.05
CA TYR A 84 -4.39 0.31 -3.28
C TYR A 84 -4.59 0.61 -1.80
N PHE A 85 -4.38 -0.39 -0.95
CA PHE A 85 -4.36 -0.24 0.50
C PHE A 85 -3.02 -0.71 1.05
N ILE A 86 -2.27 0.19 1.65
CA ILE A 86 -0.92 -0.07 2.16
C ILE A 86 -0.85 0.25 3.66
N ILE A 87 -0.03 -0.49 4.39
CA ILE A 87 0.14 -0.33 5.83
C ILE A 87 1.64 -0.29 6.16
N ASN A 88 2.04 0.70 6.94
CA ASN A 88 3.39 0.83 7.47
C ASN A 88 3.28 1.15 8.96
N GLU A 89 4.37 0.98 9.72
CA GLU A 89 4.31 1.35 11.14
C GLU A 89 4.14 2.86 11.29
N TYR A 90 4.94 3.63 10.56
CA TYR A 90 4.89 5.09 10.54
C TYR A 90 4.92 5.65 9.12
N GLY A 91 4.43 6.88 8.98
CA GLY A 91 4.43 7.64 7.75
C GLY A 91 3.35 8.71 7.80
N ASP A 92 3.53 9.76 7.00
CA ASP A 92 2.60 10.87 6.90
C ASP A 92 2.10 11.05 5.45
N GLN A 93 1.51 12.20 5.16
CA GLN A 93 1.07 12.53 3.80
C GLN A 93 2.24 12.50 2.79
N SER A 94 3.45 12.91 3.20
CA SER A 94 4.62 12.92 2.33
C SER A 94 5.07 11.50 1.93
N PHE A 95 4.90 10.53 2.86
CA PHE A 95 5.15 9.13 2.60
C PHE A 95 4.21 8.59 1.52
N VAL A 96 2.90 8.77 1.66
CA VAL A 96 1.92 8.25 0.69
C VAL A 96 2.04 8.96 -0.67
N ASP A 97 2.30 10.27 -0.70
CA ASP A 97 2.51 11.01 -1.95
C ASP A 97 3.78 10.55 -2.68
N GLY A 98 4.87 10.33 -1.94
CA GLY A 98 6.13 9.82 -2.48
C GLY A 98 6.00 8.39 -2.99
N LEU A 99 5.26 7.56 -2.26
CA LEU A 99 5.02 6.16 -2.61
C LEU A 99 4.11 6.04 -3.84
N ALA A 100 3.04 6.84 -3.94
CA ALA A 100 2.20 6.91 -5.13
C ALA A 100 3.01 7.27 -6.38
N LYS A 101 3.93 8.24 -6.27
CA LYS A 101 4.85 8.62 -7.36
C LYS A 101 5.79 7.50 -7.77
N ARG A 102 6.31 6.73 -6.80
CA ARG A 102 7.23 5.61 -7.09
C ARG A 102 6.51 4.41 -7.71
N LEU A 103 5.34 4.05 -7.19
CA LEU A 103 4.56 2.90 -7.67
C LEU A 103 3.96 3.13 -9.06
N LYS A 104 3.78 4.39 -9.48
CA LYS A 104 3.35 4.75 -10.85
C LYS A 104 2.06 4.03 -11.27
N ILE A 105 1.10 3.88 -10.35
CA ILE A 105 -0.11 3.07 -10.51
C ILE A 105 -0.85 3.37 -11.81
N ASP A 106 -1.08 4.66 -12.11
CA ASP A 106 -1.64 5.08 -13.39
C ASP A 106 -1.07 6.41 -13.90
N GLU A 107 0.16 6.39 -14.39
CA GLU A 107 0.79 7.59 -14.97
C GLU A 107 0.05 8.15 -16.19
N THR A 108 -0.78 7.34 -16.85
CA THR A 108 -1.35 7.71 -18.14
C THR A 108 -2.71 8.36 -18.03
N CYS A 109 -3.64 7.76 -17.30
CA CYS A 109 -5.00 8.30 -17.17
C CYS A 109 -5.24 8.99 -15.83
N LYS A 110 -4.29 8.90 -14.89
CA LYS A 110 -4.37 9.53 -13.58
C LYS A 110 -5.64 9.12 -12.83
N LYS A 111 -5.92 7.81 -12.82
CA LYS A 111 -7.06 7.19 -12.15
C LYS A 111 -6.59 6.19 -11.10
N SER A 112 -5.87 6.68 -10.10
CA SER A 112 -5.43 5.87 -8.98
C SER A 112 -5.70 6.50 -7.62
N VAL A 113 -5.89 5.63 -6.63
CA VAL A 113 -6.02 5.98 -5.21
C VAL A 113 -5.04 5.09 -4.44
N LEU A 114 -4.16 5.68 -3.64
CA LEU A 114 -3.33 4.96 -2.69
C LEU A 114 -3.77 5.35 -1.28
N ILE A 115 -4.42 4.41 -0.58
CA ILE A 115 -4.87 4.57 0.80
C ILE A 115 -3.78 4.00 1.70
N PHE A 116 -3.34 4.79 2.67
CA PHE A 116 -2.27 4.43 3.58
C PHE A 116 -2.73 4.47 5.04
N LEU A 117 -2.52 3.37 5.76
CA LEU A 117 -2.67 3.30 7.21
C LEU A 117 -1.28 3.39 7.89
N SER A 118 -1.03 4.50 8.58
CA SER A 118 0.05 4.62 9.56
C SER A 118 -0.41 3.89 10.83
N SER A 119 0.04 2.65 11.01
CA SER A 119 -0.48 1.73 12.04
C SER A 119 -0.14 2.21 13.45
N GLY A 120 1.09 2.67 13.65
CA GLY A 120 1.58 3.22 14.92
C GLY A 120 0.85 4.50 15.34
N GLU A 121 0.49 5.35 14.38
CA GLU A 121 -0.24 6.60 14.62
C GLU A 121 -1.76 6.44 14.54
N ARG A 122 -2.25 5.29 14.06
CA ARG A 122 -3.67 4.98 13.80
C ARG A 122 -4.35 6.03 12.92
N ARG A 123 -3.63 6.52 11.92
CA ARG A 123 -4.10 7.56 11.01
C ARG A 123 -4.11 7.06 9.57
N LEU A 124 -5.15 7.45 8.84
CA LEU A 124 -5.27 7.22 7.41
C LEU A 124 -4.82 8.46 6.64
N PHE A 125 -4.11 8.22 5.56
CA PHE A 125 -3.75 9.21 4.55
C PHE A 125 -4.13 8.65 3.18
N ALA A 126 -4.28 9.54 2.19
CA ALA A 126 -4.56 9.11 0.83
C ALA A 126 -3.81 9.99 -0.17
N ALA A 127 -3.28 9.37 -1.22
CA ALA A 127 -2.88 10.05 -2.44
C ALA A 127 -3.88 9.70 -3.54
N VAL A 128 -4.55 10.72 -4.08
CA VAL A 128 -5.64 10.57 -5.05
C VAL A 128 -5.23 11.27 -6.33
N ASP A 129 -5.18 10.55 -7.44
CA ASP A 129 -4.98 11.18 -8.73
C ASP A 129 -6.24 11.96 -9.15
N GLN A 130 -6.02 13.06 -9.89
CA GLN A 130 -7.04 14.02 -10.30
C GLN A 130 -8.29 13.46 -11.03
N ASN A 131 -8.20 12.28 -11.68
CA ASN A 131 -9.34 11.67 -12.38
C ASN A 131 -9.93 10.45 -11.65
N ALA A 132 -9.44 10.12 -10.46
CA ALA A 132 -9.98 9.03 -9.66
C ALA A 132 -11.30 9.48 -8.99
N PRO A 133 -12.40 8.72 -9.16
CA PRO A 133 -13.62 8.95 -8.40
C PRO A 133 -13.40 8.47 -6.97
N PHE A 134 -13.10 9.40 -6.07
CA PHE A 134 -12.88 9.17 -4.66
C PHE A 134 -13.59 10.26 -3.85
N SER A 135 -14.48 9.88 -2.95
CA SER A 135 -15.09 10.77 -1.98
C SER A 135 -14.45 10.50 -0.62
N GLU A 136 -13.82 11.52 -0.04
CA GLU A 136 -13.29 11.49 1.32
C GLU A 136 -14.40 11.38 2.38
#